data_AF-A0A956K4A7-F1
#
_entry.id   AF-A0A956K4A7-F1
#
_cell.length_a   1.000
_cell.length_b   1.000
_cell.length_c   1.000
_cell.angle_alpha   90.00
_cell.angle_beta   90.00
_cell.angle_gamma   90.00
#
_symmetry.space_group_name_H-M   'P 1'
#
loop_
_entity.id
_entity.type
_entity.pdbx_description
1 polymer ?
#
loop_
_entity_poly.entity_id
_entity_poly.type
_entity_poly.pdbx_seq_one_letter_code
_entity_poly.pdbx_strand_id
1 'polypeptide(L)'
;MRRSLSLLSLSAFLTGLCFSVVACEEEETESVDGVRAGEPCDTFGEESVCRSGGVMLCGIENNVGQVWTECVTADYECVPGDTMSCGFSDPGFENWTQNCVLYDGQPAWNVDSCETPLVLSFDGGAVEMRASSAAFDISGAGMCLDTDWPAATNPWLAIDLDGNGYIDGGFELFGSGTITAGGGHAKNGFVALAELDDNGDGKLDPADARFDEILVWRDEDGDKQSVPWELQTLAQEGVTSIELEHEVRVECDERGNCGRERSRFEFVGGSGELRVGEVVDVYPACR
;
A
#
# COMPACT_ATOMS: atom_id res chain seq x y z
N MET A 1 43.74 -9.14 -86.61
CA MET A 1 42.91 -10.13 -87.34
C MET A 1 41.69 -10.45 -86.49
N ARG A 2 40.49 -10.34 -87.09
CA ARG A 2 39.18 -11.00 -86.81
C ARG A 2 38.67 -11.21 -85.35
N ARG A 3 37.46 -10.63 -85.10
CA ARG A 3 36.19 -11.16 -84.52
C ARG A 3 36.27 -12.02 -83.23
N SER A 4 35.41 -11.90 -82.19
CA SER A 4 33.93 -11.82 -82.17
C SER A 4 33.37 -11.64 -80.72
N LEU A 5 32.15 -11.09 -80.65
CA LEU A 5 31.03 -11.14 -79.67
C LEU A 5 30.97 -12.34 -78.68
N SER A 6 30.14 -12.45 -77.62
CA SER A 6 29.28 -11.61 -76.74
C SER A 6 28.60 -12.58 -75.75
N LEU A 7 28.44 -12.16 -74.48
CA LEU A 7 27.27 -12.30 -73.56
C LEU A 7 26.64 -13.65 -73.12
N LEU A 8 26.27 -13.64 -71.81
CA LEU A 8 25.22 -14.38 -71.05
C LEU A 8 25.60 -15.81 -70.58
N SER A 9 25.33 -16.27 -69.34
CA SER A 9 24.24 -15.98 -68.40
C SER A 9 24.59 -16.43 -66.96
N LEU A 10 24.06 -15.67 -65.99
CA LEU A 10 23.66 -15.97 -64.60
C LEU A 10 23.57 -17.46 -64.16
N SER A 11 24.07 -17.76 -62.95
CA SER A 11 23.30 -18.40 -61.85
C SER A 11 24.09 -18.51 -60.53
N ALA A 12 23.65 -17.71 -59.55
CA ALA A 12 23.56 -17.94 -58.10
C ALA A 12 24.77 -18.42 -57.25
N PHE A 13 25.46 -17.44 -56.67
CA PHE A 13 25.84 -17.38 -55.23
C PHE A 13 24.56 -17.52 -54.35
N LEU A 14 24.56 -17.81 -53.04
CA LEU A 14 25.53 -17.69 -51.96
C LEU A 14 24.98 -18.56 -50.80
N THR A 15 25.87 -19.26 -50.11
CA THR A 15 25.68 -19.74 -48.74
C THR A 15 25.12 -18.62 -47.85
N GLY A 16 23.98 -18.85 -47.20
CA GLY A 16 23.38 -17.94 -46.24
C GLY A 16 24.27 -17.80 -45.00
N LEU A 17 25.09 -16.75 -44.98
CA LEU A 17 25.68 -16.21 -43.76
C LEU A 17 24.59 -15.45 -43.00
N CYS A 18 24.43 -15.83 -41.74
CA CYS A 18 23.73 -15.07 -40.72
C CYS A 18 24.30 -13.63 -40.70
N PHE A 19 23.44 -12.63 -40.92
CA PHE A 19 23.84 -11.24 -41.14
C PHE A 19 23.09 -10.31 -40.20
N SER A 20 23.23 -10.50 -38.89
CA SER A 20 22.86 -9.50 -37.88
C SER A 20 23.24 -9.98 -36.48
N VAL A 21 24.16 -9.28 -35.82
CA VAL A 21 24.45 -9.49 -34.39
C VAL A 21 23.20 -9.18 -33.53
N VAL A 22 22.25 -8.40 -34.07
CA VAL A 22 20.98 -8.03 -33.42
C VAL A 22 20.01 -9.22 -33.30
N ALA A 23 20.07 -10.22 -34.17
CA ALA A 23 19.06 -11.28 -34.22
C ALA A 23 19.32 -12.47 -33.28
N CYS A 24 20.48 -12.52 -32.61
CA CYS A 24 20.77 -13.58 -31.62
C CYS A 24 20.40 -13.18 -30.19
N GLU A 25 20.24 -11.90 -29.87
CA GLU A 25 19.81 -11.45 -28.54
C GLU A 25 18.28 -11.51 -28.36
N GLU A 26 17.50 -11.50 -29.45
CA GLU A 26 16.03 -11.55 -29.40
C GLU A 26 15.44 -12.94 -29.14
N GLU A 27 16.21 -14.03 -29.31
CA GLU A 27 15.67 -15.40 -29.11
C GLU A 27 15.62 -15.86 -27.63
N GLU A 28 16.29 -15.15 -26.71
CA GLU A 28 16.34 -15.53 -25.29
C GLU A 28 15.22 -14.93 -24.44
N THR A 29 14.46 -13.95 -24.96
CA THR A 29 13.36 -13.28 -24.24
C THR A 29 11.96 -13.68 -24.73
N GLU A 30 11.89 -14.67 -25.65
CA GLU A 30 10.65 -15.18 -26.25
C GLU A 30 10.22 -16.50 -25.59
N SER A 31 8.92 -16.76 -25.54
CA SER A 31 8.37 -18.02 -25.05
C SER A 31 8.57 -19.18 -26.04
N VAL A 32 8.39 -20.41 -25.55
CA VAL A 32 8.38 -21.62 -26.41
C VAL A 32 7.26 -21.59 -27.44
N ASP A 33 6.18 -20.87 -27.16
CA ASP A 33 5.01 -20.71 -28.03
C ASP A 33 5.13 -19.50 -28.98
N GLY A 34 6.25 -18.77 -28.91
CA GLY A 34 6.54 -17.63 -29.79
C GLY A 34 5.97 -16.30 -29.28
N VAL A 35 5.58 -16.24 -28.01
CA VAL A 35 5.04 -15.05 -27.35
C VAL A 35 6.17 -14.13 -26.90
N ARG A 36 5.95 -12.81 -27.01
CA ARG A 36 6.91 -11.78 -26.61
C ARG A 36 6.36 -10.82 -25.56
N ALA A 37 7.26 -10.29 -24.73
CA ALA A 37 6.91 -9.36 -23.68
C ALA A 37 6.21 -8.12 -24.27
N GLY A 38 5.16 -7.67 -23.60
CA GLY A 38 4.33 -6.55 -24.06
C GLY A 38 3.38 -6.89 -25.22
N GLU A 39 3.38 -8.13 -25.74
CA GLU A 39 2.32 -8.55 -26.67
C GLU A 39 0.99 -8.72 -25.93
N PRO A 40 -0.14 -8.39 -26.60
CA PRO A 40 -1.46 -8.64 -26.03
C PRO A 40 -1.68 -10.12 -25.73
N CYS A 41 -2.34 -10.39 -24.62
CA CYS A 41 -2.76 -11.73 -24.23
C CYS A 41 -4.27 -11.76 -23.97
N ASP A 42 -4.90 -12.90 -24.25
CA ASP A 42 -6.37 -13.00 -24.22
C ASP A 42 -6.91 -13.42 -22.85
N THR A 43 -6.12 -14.17 -22.06
CA THR A 43 -6.58 -14.76 -20.79
C THR A 43 -5.77 -14.26 -19.60
N PHE A 44 -6.37 -13.45 -18.73
CA PHE A 44 -5.72 -12.96 -17.51
C PHE A 44 -5.24 -14.12 -16.62
N GLY A 45 -3.97 -14.06 -16.19
CA GLY A 45 -3.30 -15.09 -15.39
C GLY A 45 -2.80 -16.31 -16.15
N GLU A 46 -2.85 -16.27 -17.49
CA GLU A 46 -2.25 -17.30 -18.33
C GLU A 46 -0.72 -17.28 -18.24
N GLU A 47 -0.08 -18.44 -18.41
CA GLU A 47 1.37 -18.60 -18.35
C GLU A 47 1.92 -19.14 -19.66
N SER A 48 3.12 -18.70 -20.05
CA SER A 48 3.89 -19.31 -21.15
C SER A 48 5.35 -19.49 -20.74
N VAL A 49 5.95 -20.63 -21.12
CA VAL A 49 7.30 -20.99 -20.67
C VAL A 49 8.35 -20.30 -21.53
N CYS A 50 9.32 -19.66 -20.90
CA CYS A 50 10.43 -19.00 -21.59
C CYS A 50 11.46 -20.01 -22.12
N ARG A 51 12.04 -19.74 -23.30
CA ARG A 51 13.12 -20.58 -23.86
C ARG A 51 14.41 -20.51 -23.04
N SER A 52 14.67 -19.36 -22.42
CA SER A 52 15.77 -19.12 -21.47
C SER A 52 15.55 -19.76 -20.09
N GLY A 53 14.36 -20.32 -19.84
CA GLY A 53 13.89 -20.75 -18.52
C GLY A 53 13.16 -19.61 -17.79
N GLY A 54 12.17 -19.96 -16.97
CA GLY A 54 11.23 -19.00 -16.38
C GLY A 54 9.87 -19.01 -17.06
N VAL A 55 9.00 -18.07 -16.69
CA VAL A 55 7.65 -17.95 -17.22
C VAL A 55 7.35 -16.51 -17.62
N MET A 56 6.50 -16.35 -18.62
CA MET A 56 5.81 -15.10 -18.91
C MET A 56 4.39 -15.25 -18.38
N LEU A 57 3.89 -14.20 -17.74
CA LEU A 57 2.56 -14.17 -17.16
C LEU A 57 1.72 -13.14 -17.90
N CYS A 58 0.48 -13.49 -18.20
CA CYS A 58 -0.48 -12.58 -18.77
C CYS A 58 -1.12 -11.77 -17.66
N GLY A 59 -0.73 -10.51 -17.53
CA GLY A 59 -1.20 -9.63 -16.47
C GLY A 59 -1.72 -8.30 -17.00
N ILE A 60 -2.42 -7.56 -16.14
CA ILE A 60 -2.86 -6.21 -16.45
C ILE A 60 -1.72 -5.29 -16.04
N GLU A 61 -1.15 -4.60 -17.02
CA GLU A 61 -0.22 -3.51 -16.81
C GLU A 61 -0.95 -2.18 -17.03
N ASN A 62 -0.77 -1.26 -16.09
CA ASN A 62 -1.45 0.02 -16.10
C ASN A 62 -1.20 0.78 -17.42
N ASN A 63 -2.27 1.22 -18.08
CA ASN A 63 -2.27 1.96 -19.35
C ASN A 63 -1.74 1.21 -20.58
N VAL A 64 -1.33 -0.05 -20.45
CA VAL A 64 -0.92 -0.90 -21.56
C VAL A 64 -2.03 -1.88 -21.92
N GLY A 65 -2.72 -2.42 -20.90
CA GLY A 65 -3.75 -3.43 -21.06
C GLY A 65 -3.24 -4.80 -20.63
N GLN A 66 -3.96 -5.84 -21.03
CA GLN A 66 -3.59 -7.21 -20.70
C GLN A 66 -2.46 -7.68 -21.62
N VAL A 67 -1.27 -7.83 -21.06
CA VAL A 67 -0.05 -8.15 -21.80
C VAL A 67 0.78 -9.20 -21.10
N TRP A 68 1.68 -9.80 -21.86
CA TRP A 68 2.69 -10.71 -21.34
C TRP A 68 3.84 -9.95 -20.66
N THR A 69 4.24 -10.39 -19.47
CA THR A 69 5.46 -9.90 -18.79
C THR A 69 6.72 -10.19 -19.59
N GLU A 70 7.85 -9.61 -19.18
CA GLU A 70 9.15 -10.21 -19.51
C GLU A 70 9.26 -11.62 -18.89
N CYS A 71 10.25 -12.39 -19.33
CA CYS A 71 10.57 -13.68 -18.73
C CYS A 71 10.97 -13.48 -17.27
N VAL A 72 10.04 -13.75 -16.37
CA VAL A 72 10.28 -13.70 -14.93
C VAL A 72 10.80 -15.05 -14.47
N THR A 73 11.79 -15.02 -13.58
CA THR A 73 12.31 -16.20 -12.88
C THR A 73 11.75 -16.20 -11.46
N ALA A 74 11.90 -17.31 -10.72
CA ALA A 74 11.03 -17.75 -9.61
C ALA A 74 10.91 -16.86 -8.34
N ASP A 75 11.17 -15.56 -8.42
CA ASP A 75 11.18 -14.58 -7.33
C ASP A 75 10.17 -13.42 -7.54
N TYR A 76 8.95 -13.69 -8.04
CA TYR A 76 7.88 -12.69 -8.16
C TYR A 76 6.77 -12.90 -7.10
N GLU A 77 6.10 -11.81 -6.69
CA GLU A 77 5.31 -11.76 -5.45
C GLU A 77 3.92 -12.43 -5.54
N CYS A 78 3.36 -12.52 -6.75
CA CYS A 78 2.03 -13.06 -7.02
C CYS A 78 1.84 -13.40 -8.51
N VAL A 79 0.81 -14.17 -8.86
CA VAL A 79 0.45 -14.40 -10.27
C VAL A 79 -0.69 -13.46 -10.64
N PRO A 80 -0.60 -12.68 -11.75
CA PRO A 80 -1.70 -11.81 -12.18
C PRO A 80 -3.01 -12.60 -12.31
N GLY A 81 -4.07 -12.14 -11.65
CA GLY A 81 -5.33 -12.90 -11.53
C GLY A 81 -5.52 -13.62 -10.21
N ASP A 82 -4.46 -13.81 -9.42
CA ASP A 82 -4.60 -14.10 -8.00
C ASP A 82 -5.30 -12.94 -7.30
N THR A 83 -6.17 -13.28 -6.35
CA THR A 83 -6.79 -12.34 -5.43
C THR A 83 -6.43 -12.73 -3.99
N MET A 84 -6.18 -11.76 -3.12
CA MET A 84 -6.01 -11.98 -1.68
C MET A 84 -6.94 -11.05 -0.91
N SER A 85 -7.61 -11.52 0.15
CA SER A 85 -8.63 -10.70 0.82
C SER A 85 -8.04 -9.52 1.63
N CYS A 86 -8.65 -8.33 1.55
CA CYS A 86 -8.45 -7.19 2.47
C CYS A 86 -9.07 -7.44 3.87
N GLY A 87 -9.54 -8.66 4.14
CA GLY A 87 -9.96 -9.10 5.47
C GLY A 87 -11.46 -9.08 5.75
N PHE A 88 -12.34 -9.00 4.74
CA PHE A 88 -13.79 -9.13 4.94
C PHE A 88 -14.51 -9.95 3.87
N SER A 89 -15.40 -10.84 4.35
CA SER A 89 -16.40 -11.58 3.60
C SER A 89 -17.74 -11.49 4.34
N ASP A 90 -18.70 -10.73 3.81
CA ASP A 90 -20.07 -10.69 4.33
C ASP A 90 -20.86 -11.87 3.74
N PRO A 91 -21.68 -12.61 4.50
CA PRO A 91 -22.63 -13.54 3.91
C PRO A 91 -23.68 -12.88 2.96
N GLY A 92 -23.70 -11.56 2.80
CA GLY A 92 -24.52 -10.79 1.85
C GLY A 92 -23.78 -9.88 0.85
N PHE A 93 -22.45 -9.79 0.86
CA PHE A 93 -21.62 -8.97 -0.05
C PHE A 93 -20.29 -9.68 -0.40
N GLU A 94 -19.79 -9.49 -1.62
CA GLU A 94 -18.57 -10.15 -2.12
C GLU A 94 -17.30 -9.74 -1.35
N ASN A 95 -16.31 -10.63 -1.30
CA ASN A 95 -15.05 -10.46 -0.58
C ASN A 95 -14.27 -9.23 -1.07
N TRP A 96 -13.74 -8.43 -0.15
CA TRP A 96 -12.74 -7.42 -0.48
C TRP A 96 -11.42 -8.11 -0.72
N THR A 97 -10.80 -7.91 -1.88
CA THR A 97 -9.53 -8.55 -2.24
C THR A 97 -8.57 -7.59 -2.96
N GLN A 98 -7.31 -7.58 -2.55
CA GLN A 98 -6.19 -7.12 -3.38
C GLN A 98 -6.06 -8.07 -4.57
N ASN A 99 -5.70 -7.53 -5.72
CA ASN A 99 -5.48 -8.32 -6.93
C ASN A 99 -4.02 -8.20 -7.33
N CYS A 100 -3.44 -9.30 -7.80
CA CYS A 100 -2.11 -9.26 -8.39
C CYS A 100 -2.17 -8.61 -9.78
N VAL A 101 -1.31 -7.62 -10.01
CA VAL A 101 -1.19 -6.88 -11.28
C VAL A 101 0.28 -6.75 -11.67
N LEU A 102 0.57 -6.09 -12.80
CA LEU A 102 1.93 -5.83 -13.24
C LEU A 102 2.33 -4.38 -12.92
N TYR A 103 3.45 -4.21 -12.22
CA TYR A 103 4.14 -2.93 -12.02
C TYR A 103 5.50 -3.01 -12.73
N ASP A 104 5.74 -2.11 -13.68
CA ASP A 104 6.95 -2.09 -14.53
C ASP A 104 7.31 -3.49 -15.10
N GLY A 105 6.31 -4.17 -15.66
CA GLY A 105 6.46 -5.52 -16.23
C GLY A 105 6.70 -6.66 -15.22
N GLN A 106 6.69 -6.40 -13.91
CA GLN A 106 6.84 -7.40 -12.85
C GLN A 106 5.52 -7.61 -12.10
N PRO A 107 5.14 -8.86 -11.77
CA PRO A 107 3.98 -9.12 -10.93
C PRO A 107 4.18 -8.63 -9.50
N ALA A 108 3.25 -7.82 -8.99
CA ALA A 108 3.18 -7.44 -7.59
C ALA A 108 1.74 -7.28 -7.10
N TRP A 109 1.54 -7.42 -5.79
CA TRP A 109 0.23 -7.18 -5.19
C TRP A 109 -0.13 -5.72 -5.35
N ASN A 110 -1.37 -5.45 -5.76
CA ASN A 110 -1.92 -4.11 -5.64
C ASN A 110 -2.10 -3.80 -4.14
N VAL A 111 -1.12 -3.10 -3.56
CA VAL A 111 -1.04 -2.74 -2.12
C VAL A 111 -2.04 -1.65 -1.72
N ASP A 112 -2.85 -1.16 -2.67
CA ASP A 112 -3.56 0.12 -2.62
C ASP A 112 -4.92 0.09 -1.88
N SER A 113 -5.21 -0.96 -1.09
CA SER A 113 -6.60 -1.23 -0.65
C SER A 113 -6.76 -1.75 0.80
N CYS A 114 -5.79 -1.54 1.69
CA CYS A 114 -5.83 -2.00 3.09
C CYS A 114 -5.32 -0.98 4.11
N GLU A 115 -5.19 0.29 3.73
CA GLU A 115 -4.51 1.27 4.55
C GLU A 115 -5.28 1.66 5.78
N THR A 116 -4.54 1.82 6.87
CA THR A 116 -5.10 2.21 8.14
C THR A 116 -4.35 3.37 8.75
N PRO A 117 -5.06 4.21 9.51
CA PRO A 117 -4.46 4.91 10.62
C PRO A 117 -5.16 4.62 11.97
N LEU A 118 -4.51 5.01 13.06
CA LEU A 118 -5.05 4.96 14.41
C LEU A 118 -5.81 6.23 14.79
N VAL A 119 -6.99 6.06 15.40
CA VAL A 119 -7.73 7.12 16.09
C VAL A 119 -7.79 6.89 17.59
N LEU A 120 -7.99 7.97 18.35
CA LEU A 120 -8.31 7.92 19.78
C LEU A 120 -9.82 8.08 20.02
N SER A 121 -10.41 7.21 20.82
CA SER A 121 -11.78 7.31 21.33
C SER A 121 -11.78 7.55 22.84
N PHE A 122 -11.89 8.80 23.25
CA PHE A 122 -11.80 9.21 24.66
C PHE A 122 -13.00 8.78 25.52
N ASP A 123 -14.15 8.54 24.90
CA ASP A 123 -15.35 8.03 25.57
C ASP A 123 -15.49 6.50 25.47
N GLY A 124 -14.60 5.83 24.73
CA GLY A 124 -14.66 4.40 24.44
C GLY A 124 -15.85 4.01 23.56
N GLY A 125 -16.50 4.98 22.92
CA GLY A 125 -17.58 4.77 21.97
C GLY A 125 -17.06 4.33 20.60
N ALA A 126 -18.02 4.01 19.72
CA ALA A 126 -17.71 3.74 18.31
C ALA A 126 -17.04 4.96 17.67
N VAL A 127 -16.07 4.71 16.80
CA VAL A 127 -15.41 5.77 16.03
C VAL A 127 -16.44 6.40 15.10
N GLU A 128 -16.64 7.72 15.22
CA GLU A 128 -17.49 8.45 14.30
C GLU A 128 -16.70 8.84 13.06
N MET A 129 -17.03 8.22 11.92
CA MET A 129 -16.48 8.56 10.62
C MET A 129 -17.51 9.37 9.82
N ARG A 130 -17.05 10.40 9.12
CA ARG A 130 -17.88 11.33 8.37
C ARG A 130 -17.48 11.37 6.90
N ALA A 131 -18.47 11.62 6.06
CA ALA A 131 -18.22 12.01 4.68
C ALA A 131 -17.37 13.28 4.67
N SER A 132 -16.29 13.27 3.91
CA SER A 132 -15.54 14.48 3.59
C SER A 132 -15.37 14.57 2.07
N SER A 133 -15.03 15.76 1.59
CA SER A 133 -14.67 16.00 0.19
C SER A 133 -13.27 16.60 0.04
N ALA A 134 -12.57 16.80 1.15
CA ALA A 134 -11.18 17.19 1.16
C ALA A 134 -10.30 15.96 0.89
N ALA A 135 -9.12 16.17 0.31
CA ALA A 135 -8.20 15.11 -0.04
C ALA A 135 -7.09 14.99 1.00
N PHE A 136 -6.75 13.75 1.38
CA PHE A 136 -5.57 13.45 2.18
C PHE A 136 -5.02 12.09 1.73
N ASP A 137 -3.70 12.02 1.53
CA ASP A 137 -3.06 10.80 1.04
C ASP A 137 -2.68 9.88 2.21
N ILE A 138 -3.61 9.05 2.66
CA ILE A 138 -3.35 8.01 3.68
C ILE A 138 -2.32 6.99 3.17
N SER A 139 -2.23 6.80 1.84
CA SER A 139 -1.33 5.83 1.22
C SER A 139 0.12 6.24 1.17
N GLY A 140 0.36 7.54 1.05
CA GLY A 140 1.66 8.09 0.64
C GLY A 140 2.05 7.73 -0.81
N ALA A 141 1.15 7.10 -1.56
CA ALA A 141 1.33 6.66 -2.94
C ALA A 141 0.28 7.29 -3.90
N GLY A 142 -0.48 8.28 -3.42
CA GLY A 142 -1.47 9.02 -4.20
C GLY A 142 -2.78 8.25 -4.44
N MET A 143 -3.00 7.16 -3.70
CA MET A 143 -4.17 6.29 -3.84
C MET A 143 -5.21 6.62 -2.79
N CYS A 144 -6.48 6.46 -3.16
CA CYS A 144 -7.59 6.66 -2.25
C CYS A 144 -7.58 8.01 -1.49
N LEU A 145 -7.28 9.10 -2.20
CA LEU A 145 -7.16 10.45 -1.61
C LEU A 145 -8.45 10.96 -0.97
N ASP A 146 -9.61 10.45 -1.40
CA ASP A 146 -10.91 10.77 -0.83
C ASP A 146 -11.39 9.62 0.06
N THR A 147 -11.05 9.69 1.34
CA THR A 147 -11.61 8.82 2.37
C THR A 147 -12.64 9.55 3.20
N ASP A 148 -13.56 8.78 3.78
CA ASP A 148 -14.23 9.25 4.99
C ASP A 148 -13.18 9.59 6.07
N TRP A 149 -13.56 10.50 6.95
CA TRP A 149 -12.66 11.13 7.90
C TRP A 149 -13.22 11.04 9.31
N PRO A 150 -12.41 10.81 10.34
CA PRO A 150 -12.91 10.76 11.70
C PRO A 150 -13.41 12.13 12.11
N ALA A 151 -14.40 12.11 12.99
CA ALA A 151 -14.82 13.27 13.71
C ALA A 151 -13.67 13.85 14.55
N ALA A 152 -13.69 15.16 14.80
CA ALA A 152 -12.83 15.79 15.79
C ALA A 152 -12.89 15.10 17.16
N THR A 153 -14.00 14.44 17.53
CA THR A 153 -14.10 13.66 18.78
C THR A 153 -13.27 12.37 18.78
N ASN A 154 -12.86 11.89 17.61
CA ASN A 154 -12.03 10.71 17.41
C ASN A 154 -10.72 11.07 16.66
N PRO A 155 -9.85 11.91 17.24
CA PRO A 155 -8.69 12.47 16.53
C PRO A 155 -7.69 11.38 16.12
N TRP A 156 -6.92 11.68 15.08
CA TRP A 156 -5.83 10.83 14.62
C TRP A 156 -4.67 10.82 15.61
N LEU A 157 -3.94 9.71 15.61
CA LEU A 157 -2.63 9.62 16.21
C LEU A 157 -1.56 9.78 15.12
N ALA A 158 -0.63 10.71 15.33
CA ALA A 158 0.33 11.13 14.31
C ALA A 158 1.72 11.44 14.90
N ILE A 159 2.70 11.59 14.04
CA ILE A 159 4.06 12.04 14.36
C ILE A 159 4.62 12.84 13.19
N ASP A 160 5.02 14.08 13.45
CA ASP A 160 5.67 14.96 12.47
C ASP A 160 7.11 14.47 12.26
N LEU A 161 7.36 13.78 11.16
CA LEU A 161 8.64 13.11 10.90
C LEU A 161 9.67 14.04 10.28
N ASP A 162 9.24 15.06 9.56
CA ASP A 162 10.13 16.01 8.89
C ASP A 162 10.35 17.32 9.68
N GLY A 163 9.58 17.53 10.74
CA GLY A 163 9.65 18.65 11.66
C GLY A 163 9.10 19.96 11.10
N ASN A 164 8.20 19.89 10.11
CA ASN A 164 7.65 21.07 9.44
C ASN A 164 6.49 21.72 10.22
N GLY A 165 5.95 21.04 11.24
CA GLY A 165 4.84 21.49 12.09
C GLY A 165 3.45 21.16 11.57
N TYR A 166 3.35 20.28 10.56
CA TYR A 166 2.13 19.83 9.90
C TYR A 166 2.18 18.29 9.83
N ILE A 167 1.01 17.66 9.70
CA ILE A 167 0.87 16.27 9.30
C ILE A 167 0.35 16.26 7.87
N ASP A 168 1.22 15.96 6.92
CA ASP A 168 0.96 16.20 5.49
C ASP A 168 0.97 14.94 4.61
N GLY A 169 1.20 13.77 5.20
CA GLY A 169 1.01 12.48 4.53
C GLY A 169 0.71 11.33 5.49
N GLY A 170 0.14 10.24 4.95
CA GLY A 170 -0.22 9.06 5.73
C GLY A 170 0.96 8.34 6.37
N PHE A 171 2.20 8.58 5.89
CA PHE A 171 3.41 8.08 6.54
C PHE A 171 3.69 8.73 7.91
N GLU A 172 3.05 9.87 8.19
CA GLU A 172 3.07 10.57 9.48
C GLU A 172 1.87 10.22 10.38
N LEU A 173 0.89 9.48 9.85
CA LEU A 173 -0.14 8.85 10.67
C LEU A 173 0.35 7.49 11.15
N PHE A 174 0.05 7.13 12.40
CA PHE A 174 0.34 5.77 12.87
C PHE A 174 -0.60 4.78 12.22
N GLY A 175 -0.06 3.82 11.49
CA GLY A 175 -0.87 2.96 10.64
C GLY A 175 -0.03 2.03 9.79
N SER A 176 -0.66 1.38 8.80
CA SER A 176 0.08 0.55 7.85
C SER A 176 1.02 1.35 6.94
N GLY A 177 0.85 2.67 6.84
CA GLY A 177 1.75 3.57 6.11
C GLY A 177 3.12 3.75 6.77
N THR A 178 3.27 3.41 8.06
CA THR A 178 4.53 3.62 8.80
C THR A 178 5.64 2.69 8.33
N ILE A 179 6.83 3.23 8.06
CA ILE A 179 8.05 2.45 7.79
C ILE A 179 8.69 2.04 9.11
N THR A 180 8.76 0.73 9.35
CA THR A 180 9.44 0.15 10.53
C THR A 180 10.95 0.24 10.40
N ALA A 181 11.68 0.08 11.51
CA ALA A 181 13.14 0.01 11.53
C ALA A 181 13.71 -1.13 10.66
N GLY A 182 12.89 -2.14 10.36
CA GLY A 182 13.22 -3.22 9.43
C GLY A 182 13.14 -2.84 7.95
N GLY A 183 12.70 -1.61 7.61
CA GLY A 183 12.60 -1.09 6.25
C GLY A 183 11.33 -1.50 5.49
N GLY A 184 10.41 -2.21 6.15
CA GLY A 184 9.08 -2.55 5.61
C GLY A 184 7.96 -1.76 6.28
N HIS A 185 6.78 -1.78 5.66
CA HIS A 185 5.58 -1.18 6.23
C HIS A 185 5.07 -1.93 7.47
N ALA A 186 4.52 -1.19 8.43
CA ALA A 186 3.81 -1.76 9.55
C ALA A 186 2.56 -2.50 9.06
N LYS A 187 2.21 -3.60 9.75
CA LYS A 187 1.04 -4.40 9.37
C LYS A 187 -0.28 -3.75 9.76
N ASN A 188 -0.23 -2.92 10.81
CA ASN A 188 -1.33 -2.20 11.42
C ASN A 188 -0.72 -1.10 12.30
N GLY A 189 -1.54 -0.19 12.80
CA GLY A 189 -1.10 0.96 13.58
C GLY A 189 -0.49 0.61 14.94
N PHE A 190 -0.88 -0.51 15.58
CA PHE A 190 -0.25 -0.93 16.84
C PHE A 190 1.17 -1.43 16.64
N VAL A 191 1.46 -2.07 15.51
CA VAL A 191 2.84 -2.40 15.11
C VAL A 191 3.63 -1.11 14.87
N ALA A 192 3.02 -0.09 14.27
CA ALA A 192 3.65 1.21 14.08
C ALA A 192 3.99 1.88 15.43
N LEU A 193 3.08 1.84 16.40
CA LEU A 193 3.33 2.39 17.74
C LEU A 193 4.43 1.63 18.49
N ALA A 194 4.49 0.30 18.36
CA ALA A 194 5.49 -0.51 19.05
C ALA A 194 6.93 -0.20 18.65
N GLU A 195 7.17 0.46 17.51
CA GLU A 195 8.49 0.95 17.11
C GLU A 195 9.01 2.06 18.04
N LEU A 196 8.15 2.66 18.86
CA LEU A 196 8.49 3.73 19.80
C LEU A 196 8.65 3.26 21.26
N ASP A 197 8.32 2.00 21.58
CA ASP A 197 8.50 1.42 22.91
C ASP A 197 9.97 1.00 23.09
N ASP A 198 10.76 1.90 23.65
CA ASP A 198 12.22 1.74 23.73
C ASP A 198 12.65 0.87 24.91
N ASN A 199 11.76 0.70 25.89
CA ASN A 199 12.01 -0.03 27.12
C ASN A 199 11.39 -1.45 27.10
N GLY A 200 10.48 -1.72 26.17
CA GLY A 200 9.89 -3.01 25.87
C GLY A 200 8.88 -3.48 26.91
N ASP A 201 8.20 -2.57 27.62
CA ASP A 201 7.22 -2.92 28.64
C ASP A 201 5.78 -3.05 28.11
N GLY A 202 5.58 -2.86 26.81
CA GLY A 202 4.32 -3.15 26.11
C GLY A 202 3.32 -1.99 26.13
N LYS A 203 3.77 -0.79 26.49
CA LYS A 203 2.99 0.44 26.42
C LYS A 203 3.90 1.58 25.95
N LEU A 204 3.29 2.61 25.40
CA LEU A 204 3.93 3.91 25.21
C LEU A 204 3.56 4.81 26.36
N ASP A 205 4.56 5.28 27.10
CA ASP A 205 4.40 6.24 28.19
C ASP A 205 5.62 7.18 28.31
N PRO A 206 5.64 8.15 29.25
CA PRO A 206 6.77 9.08 29.38
C PRO A 206 8.14 8.45 29.72
N ALA A 207 8.23 7.13 29.94
CA ALA A 207 9.49 6.42 30.02
C ALA A 207 10.15 6.22 28.65
N ASP A 208 9.38 6.29 27.55
CA ASP A 208 9.85 6.12 26.19
C ASP A 208 10.36 7.45 25.59
N ALA A 209 11.54 7.41 24.98
CA ALA A 209 12.24 8.62 24.53
C ALA A 209 11.45 9.49 23.53
N ARG A 210 10.57 8.88 22.74
CA ARG A 210 9.81 9.56 21.67
C ARG A 210 8.33 9.77 22.03
N PHE A 211 7.91 9.50 23.27
CA PHE A 211 6.53 9.68 23.69
C PHE A 211 6.03 11.13 23.48
N ASP A 212 6.89 12.10 23.78
CA ASP A 212 6.58 13.53 23.63
C ASP A 212 6.53 14.02 22.16
N GLU A 213 6.95 13.18 21.20
CA GLU A 213 6.85 13.47 19.76
C GLU A 213 5.49 13.05 19.18
N ILE A 214 4.71 12.23 19.91
CA ILE A 214 3.42 11.74 19.44
C ILE A 214 2.39 12.86 19.57
N LEU A 215 1.71 13.10 18.45
CA LEU A 215 0.69 14.13 18.29
C LEU A 215 -0.70 13.51 18.17
N VAL A 216 -1.66 14.22 18.73
CA VAL A 216 -3.08 14.05 18.52
C VAL A 216 -3.49 15.11 17.51
N TRP A 217 -3.84 14.68 16.30
CA TRP A 217 -4.37 15.59 15.29
C TRP A 217 -5.89 15.57 15.33
N ARG A 218 -6.42 16.67 15.86
CA ARG A 218 -7.85 16.93 15.92
C ARG A 218 -8.21 17.89 14.81
N ASP A 219 -8.64 17.35 13.68
CA ASP A 219 -9.18 18.14 12.57
C ASP A 219 -10.51 18.77 13.00
N GLU A 220 -10.47 20.02 13.44
CA GLU A 220 -11.56 20.73 14.10
C GLU A 220 -12.52 21.35 13.08
N ASP A 221 -12.02 21.75 11.93
CA ASP A 221 -12.83 22.32 10.85
C ASP A 221 -13.15 21.34 9.71
N GLY A 222 -12.53 20.15 9.72
CA GLY A 222 -12.82 19.03 8.82
C GLY A 222 -12.19 19.20 7.44
N ASP A 223 -11.17 20.04 7.31
CA ASP A 223 -10.56 20.40 6.03
C ASP A 223 -9.39 19.49 5.60
N LYS A 224 -9.03 18.51 6.45
CA LYS A 224 -7.94 17.56 6.30
C LYS A 224 -6.55 18.20 6.11
N GLN A 225 -6.38 19.45 6.53
CA GLN A 225 -5.08 20.11 6.56
C GLN A 225 -4.68 20.31 8.00
N SER A 226 -3.76 19.47 8.45
CA SER A 226 -3.17 19.63 9.76
C SER A 226 -2.53 21.00 9.89
N VAL A 227 -2.80 21.70 10.98
CA VAL A 227 -2.21 23.01 11.28
C VAL A 227 -1.84 23.07 12.77
N PRO A 228 -0.84 23.87 13.17
CA PRO A 228 -0.31 23.83 14.54
C PRO A 228 -1.32 24.03 15.67
N TRP A 229 -2.48 24.63 15.42
CA TRP A 229 -3.52 24.83 16.44
C TRP A 229 -4.45 23.62 16.61
N GLU A 230 -4.43 22.66 15.67
CA GLU A 230 -5.14 21.38 15.71
C GLU A 230 -4.29 20.23 16.25
N LEU A 231 -2.99 20.47 16.41
CA LEU A 231 -2.03 19.51 16.90
C LEU A 231 -1.79 19.71 18.39
N GLN A 232 -1.97 18.64 19.15
CA GLN A 232 -1.64 18.59 20.57
C GLN A 232 -0.74 17.39 20.85
N THR A 233 0.16 17.50 21.81
CA THR A 233 0.89 16.32 22.30
C THR A 233 -0.03 15.43 23.14
N LEU A 234 0.33 14.16 23.29
CA LEU A 234 -0.35 13.25 24.21
C LEU A 234 -0.51 13.85 25.63
N ALA A 235 0.53 14.51 26.13
CA ALA A 235 0.51 15.14 27.45
C ALA A 235 -0.47 16.32 27.55
N GLN A 236 -0.67 17.09 26.46
CA GLN A 236 -1.65 18.19 26.42
C GLN A 236 -3.10 17.66 26.44
N GLU A 237 -3.34 16.51 25.81
CA GLU A 237 -4.61 15.78 25.86
C GLU A 237 -4.77 14.94 27.15
N GLY A 238 -3.79 14.99 28.04
CA GLY A 238 -3.79 14.30 29.33
C GLY A 238 -3.54 12.79 29.23
N VAL A 239 -3.16 12.27 28.06
CA VAL A 239 -2.83 10.85 27.86
C VAL A 239 -1.56 10.51 28.64
N THR A 240 -1.64 9.48 29.46
CA THR A 240 -0.54 9.04 30.34
C THR A 240 0.10 7.73 29.89
N SER A 241 -0.64 6.89 29.17
CA SER A 241 -0.12 5.66 28.58
C SER A 241 -1.01 5.16 27.45
N ILE A 242 -0.43 4.49 26.45
CA ILE A 242 -1.14 3.74 25.41
C ILE A 242 -0.66 2.30 25.45
N GLU A 243 -1.56 1.35 25.67
CA GLU A 243 -1.25 -0.07 25.63
C GLU A 243 -1.00 -0.53 24.18
N LEU A 244 0.02 -1.35 23.94
CA LEU A 244 0.34 -1.86 22.60
C LEU A 244 -0.31 -3.21 22.29
N GLU A 245 -0.65 -3.98 23.34
CA GLU A 245 -1.44 -5.20 23.17
C GLU A 245 -2.87 -4.85 22.77
N HIS A 246 -3.30 -5.33 21.61
CA HIS A 246 -4.61 -5.04 21.04
C HIS A 246 -5.45 -6.29 20.85
N GLU A 247 -6.77 -6.13 20.90
CA GLU A 247 -7.74 -7.12 20.46
C GLU A 247 -8.26 -6.81 19.06
N VAL A 248 -8.74 -7.83 18.35
CA VAL A 248 -9.45 -7.65 17.08
C VAL A 248 -10.95 -7.65 17.36
N ARG A 249 -11.58 -6.49 17.20
CA ARG A 249 -13.02 -6.27 17.31
C ARG A 249 -13.49 -5.38 16.18
N VAL A 250 -13.96 -6.04 15.12
CA VAL A 250 -14.48 -5.38 13.91
C VAL A 250 -15.84 -4.77 14.18
N GLU A 251 -15.92 -3.46 14.04
CA GLU A 251 -17.18 -2.72 14.00
C GLU A 251 -17.12 -1.80 12.79
N CYS A 252 -18.08 -1.98 11.89
CA CYS A 252 -18.21 -1.16 10.70
C CYS A 252 -19.48 -0.34 10.76
N ASP A 253 -19.42 0.87 10.23
CA ASP A 253 -20.61 1.68 9.99
C ASP A 253 -21.29 1.29 8.66
N GLU A 254 -22.47 1.86 8.41
CA GLU A 254 -23.22 1.65 7.16
C GLU A 254 -22.51 2.24 5.93
N ARG A 255 -21.45 3.01 6.14
CA ARG A 255 -20.67 3.73 5.15
C ARG A 255 -19.44 2.93 4.70
N GLY A 256 -19.14 1.80 5.35
CA GLY A 256 -18.03 0.91 5.04
C GLY A 256 -16.74 1.22 5.79
N ASN A 257 -16.76 2.19 6.72
CA ASN A 257 -15.62 2.45 7.59
C ASN A 257 -15.61 1.42 8.71
N CYS A 258 -14.45 0.83 8.98
CA CYS A 258 -14.34 -0.21 9.99
C CYS A 258 -13.25 0.13 11.00
N GLY A 259 -13.56 0.07 12.29
CA GLY A 259 -12.54 -0.05 13.33
C GLY A 259 -12.31 -1.52 13.64
N ARG A 260 -11.06 -1.99 13.63
CA ARG A 260 -10.72 -3.43 13.72
C ARG A 260 -9.84 -3.76 14.91
N GLU A 261 -8.59 -3.33 14.92
CA GLU A 261 -7.71 -3.51 16.06
C GLU A 261 -8.00 -2.44 17.11
N ARG A 262 -8.03 -2.84 18.38
CA ARG A 262 -8.38 -1.94 19.48
C ARG A 262 -7.52 -2.20 20.69
N SER A 263 -7.06 -1.11 21.30
CA SER A 263 -6.31 -1.14 22.56
C SER A 263 -6.79 -0.05 23.49
N ARG A 264 -6.29 -0.01 24.71
CA ARG A 264 -6.64 0.98 25.73
C ARG A 264 -5.57 2.04 25.83
N PHE A 265 -6.00 3.24 26.19
CA PHE A 265 -5.09 4.27 26.69
C PHE A 265 -5.64 4.86 27.98
N GLU A 266 -4.76 5.25 28.89
CA GLU A 266 -5.12 5.96 30.10
C GLU A 266 -4.92 7.46 29.90
N PHE A 267 -5.84 8.26 30.44
CA PHE A 267 -5.72 9.72 30.40
C PHE A 267 -6.34 10.38 31.62
N VAL A 268 -5.88 11.59 31.94
CA VAL A 268 -6.43 12.43 33.00
C VAL A 268 -7.49 13.36 32.40
N GLY A 269 -8.75 13.14 32.76
CA GLY A 269 -9.87 13.97 32.31
C GLY A 269 -9.82 15.39 32.87
N GLY A 270 -10.65 16.27 32.32
CA GLY A 270 -10.68 17.70 32.68
C GLY A 270 -11.00 18.00 34.15
N SER A 271 -11.54 17.04 34.92
CA SER A 271 -11.74 17.19 36.37
C SER A 271 -10.65 16.55 37.23
N GLY A 272 -9.57 16.06 36.60
CA GLY A 272 -8.40 15.45 37.24
C GLY A 272 -8.57 13.95 37.53
N GLU A 273 -9.62 13.32 37.02
CA GLU A 273 -9.92 11.91 37.18
C GLU A 273 -9.19 11.05 36.14
N LEU A 274 -8.64 9.91 36.55
CA LEU A 274 -8.08 8.93 35.62
C LEU A 274 -9.23 8.25 34.87
N ARG A 275 -9.10 8.20 33.55
CA ARG A 275 -10.07 7.60 32.61
C ARG A 275 -9.34 6.70 31.64
N VAL A 276 -10.12 5.84 31.01
CA VAL A 276 -9.65 4.93 29.98
C VAL A 276 -10.41 5.26 28.70
N GLY A 277 -9.67 5.45 27.62
CA GLY A 277 -10.20 5.52 26.26
C GLY A 277 -9.76 4.28 25.46
N GLU A 278 -10.11 4.28 24.19
CA GLU A 278 -9.75 3.22 23.25
C GLU A 278 -8.96 3.80 22.08
N VAL A 279 -7.83 3.18 21.72
CA VAL A 279 -7.16 3.42 20.44
C VAL A 279 -7.75 2.44 19.43
N VAL A 280 -8.11 2.89 18.25
CA VAL A 280 -8.77 2.07 17.24
C VAL A 280 -8.03 2.21 15.91
N ASP A 281 -7.64 1.08 15.33
CA ASP A 281 -7.11 1.01 13.99
C ASP A 281 -8.26 0.96 13.00
N VAL A 282 -8.37 2.00 12.18
CA VAL A 282 -9.51 2.17 11.29
C VAL A 282 -9.09 1.92 9.85
N TYR A 283 -10.02 1.35 9.10
CA TYR A 283 -9.98 1.12 7.67
C TYR A 283 -11.00 2.08 7.07
N PRO A 284 -10.60 3.31 6.71
CA PRO A 284 -11.52 4.30 6.14
C PRO A 284 -12.02 3.82 4.78
N ALA A 285 -13.29 4.03 4.51
CA ALA A 285 -13.86 3.74 3.21
C ALA A 285 -13.36 4.74 2.17
N CYS A 286 -12.84 4.21 1.07
CA CYS A 286 -12.54 4.98 -0.13
C CYS A 286 -13.83 5.48 -0.80
N ARG A 287 -13.83 6.71 -1.32
CA ARG A 287 -14.99 7.36 -1.96
C ARG A 287 -14.81 7.61 -3.45
#